data_AF-A0A8H8R812-F1
#
_entry.id   AF-A0A8H8R812-F1
#
_cell.length_a   1.000
_cell.length_b   1.000
_cell.length_c   1.000
_cell.angle_alpha   90.00
_cell.angle_beta   90.00
_cell.angle_gamma   90.00
#
_symmetry.space_group_name_H-M   'P 1'
#
loop_
_entity.id
_entity.type
_entity.pdbx_description
1 polymer ?
#
loop_
_entity_poly.entity_id
_entity_poly.type
_entity_poly.pdbx_seq_one_letter_code
_entity_poly.pdbx_strand_id
1 'polypeptide(L)'
;MSQTGVTPSPDTLPYAALKRQLLSKPTPVLPPPPSSASPPTSHAISSLSLHPSLEAALHLLNDDLPSAHFLVRKMQAAPRWEAMMLHGILHRIEGDYENTRAWYRDVQDSEVFRLAWGREDGLERAMGFVRRVKVLRKERKVEDSKQELKELQDESGREIRVVMEFCEREFGTGKVVDASGVWVQDEKSKGKGSDMVIGGEGWRQF
;
A
#
# COMPACT_ATOMS: atom_id res chain seq x y z
N MET A 1 -6.48 -37.34 -29.77
CA MET A 1 -6.47 -35.88 -29.58
C MET A 1 -6.28 -35.63 -28.10
N SER A 2 -5.03 -35.53 -27.65
CA SER A 2 -4.69 -35.39 -26.23
C SER A 2 -4.56 -33.90 -25.90
N GLN A 3 -5.41 -33.42 -25.01
CA GLN A 3 -5.35 -32.06 -24.48
C GLN A 3 -4.08 -31.92 -23.64
N THR A 4 -3.19 -31.03 -24.05
CA THR A 4 -2.00 -30.63 -23.30
C THR A 4 -2.44 -29.78 -22.11
N GLY A 5 -2.43 -30.37 -20.91
CA GLY A 5 -2.52 -29.63 -19.66
C GLY A 5 -1.28 -28.77 -19.49
N VAL A 6 -1.45 -27.45 -19.59
CA VAL A 6 -0.42 -26.49 -19.22
C VAL A 6 -0.31 -26.51 -17.70
N THR A 7 0.76 -27.08 -17.16
CA THR A 7 1.15 -26.88 -15.77
C THR A 7 1.44 -25.39 -15.55
N PRO A 8 0.78 -24.70 -14.60
CA PRO A 8 1.09 -23.30 -14.33
C PRO A 8 2.54 -23.17 -13.84
N SER A 9 3.27 -22.22 -14.41
CA SER A 9 4.62 -21.88 -13.95
C SER A 9 4.61 -21.51 -12.46
N PRO A 10 5.64 -21.90 -11.68
CA PRO A 10 5.70 -21.72 -10.23
C PRO A 10 5.62 -20.26 -9.74
N ASP A 11 5.70 -19.28 -10.65
CA ASP A 11 5.73 -17.84 -10.36
C ASP A 11 4.35 -17.14 -10.41
N THR A 12 3.25 -17.88 -10.59
CA THR A 12 1.90 -17.28 -10.74
C THR A 12 0.92 -17.79 -9.69
N LEU A 13 0.90 -17.14 -8.53
CA LEU A 13 -0.12 -17.36 -7.51
C LEU A 13 -1.39 -16.58 -7.85
N PRO A 14 -2.59 -17.18 -7.81
CA PRO A 14 -3.84 -16.46 -7.95
C PRO A 14 -3.98 -15.36 -6.90
N TYR A 15 -4.66 -14.26 -7.25
CA TYR A 15 -4.88 -13.11 -6.36
C TYR A 15 -5.33 -13.52 -4.94
N ALA A 16 -6.34 -14.39 -4.83
CA ALA A 16 -6.86 -14.82 -3.53
C ALA A 16 -5.83 -15.61 -2.69
N ALA A 17 -4.96 -16.38 -3.34
CA ALA A 17 -3.89 -17.11 -2.64
C ALA A 17 -2.79 -16.15 -2.16
N LEU A 18 -2.42 -15.18 -3.00
CA LEU A 18 -1.42 -14.17 -2.68
C LEU A 18 -1.90 -13.24 -1.56
N LYS A 19 -3.15 -12.74 -1.63
CA LYS A 19 -3.80 -11.97 -0.56
C LYS A 19 -3.76 -12.74 0.76
N ARG A 20 -4.16 -14.02 0.76
CA ARG A 20 -4.15 -14.85 1.98
C ARG A 20 -2.72 -15.02 2.55
N GLN A 21 -1.73 -15.26 1.70
CA GLN A 21 -0.33 -15.39 2.11
C GLN A 21 0.25 -14.09 2.70
N LEU A 22 -0.09 -12.94 2.11
CA LEU A 22 0.37 -11.65 2.61
C LEU A 22 -0.30 -11.29 3.94
N LEU A 23 -1.60 -11.55 4.06
CA LEU A 23 -2.36 -11.31 5.29
C LEU A 23 -2.05 -12.26 6.45
N SER A 24 -1.36 -13.38 6.21
CA SER A 24 -0.93 -14.29 7.29
C SER A 24 0.31 -13.79 8.03
N LYS A 25 0.98 -12.76 7.52
CA LYS A 25 2.14 -12.12 8.16
C LYS A 25 1.67 -10.92 9.00
N PRO A 26 2.43 -10.53 10.04
CA PRO A 26 2.18 -9.27 10.73
C PRO A 26 2.22 -8.10 9.75
N THR A 27 1.20 -7.24 9.77
CA THR A 27 1.14 -6.12 8.82
C THR A 27 2.22 -5.08 9.12
N PRO A 28 2.84 -4.47 8.10
CA PRO A 28 3.88 -3.46 8.33
C PRO A 28 3.36 -2.22 9.06
N VAL A 29 4.18 -1.76 10.01
CA VAL A 29 3.97 -0.54 10.80
C VAL A 29 5.20 0.36 10.76
N LEU A 30 6.37 -0.26 10.62
CA LEU A 30 7.69 0.35 10.56
C LEU A 30 8.37 -0.13 9.27
N PRO A 31 9.40 0.57 8.76
CA PRO A 31 10.02 0.16 7.52
C PRO A 31 10.77 -1.16 7.73
N PRO A 32 10.90 -2.00 6.69
CA PRO A 32 11.68 -3.22 6.78
C PRO A 32 13.14 -2.89 7.13
N PRO A 33 13.86 -3.78 7.84
CA PRO A 33 15.27 -3.58 8.13
C PRO A 33 16.07 -3.44 6.83
N PRO A 34 17.12 -2.60 6.76
CA PRO A 34 17.92 -2.43 5.54
C PRO A 34 18.55 -3.73 5.00
N SER A 35 18.70 -4.74 5.85
CA SER A 35 19.24 -6.06 5.50
C SER A 35 18.21 -7.06 4.99
N SER A 36 16.91 -6.70 4.93
CA SER A 36 15.90 -7.58 4.36
C SER A 36 16.11 -7.68 2.85
N ALA A 37 16.25 -8.91 2.34
CA ALA A 37 16.24 -9.16 0.91
C ALA A 37 14.90 -8.70 0.30
N SER A 38 14.92 -8.34 -0.99
CA SER A 38 13.69 -8.03 -1.74
C SER A 38 12.67 -9.15 -1.54
N PRO A 39 11.42 -8.83 -1.22
CA PRO A 39 10.44 -9.86 -0.91
C PRO A 39 10.20 -10.77 -2.12
N PRO A 40 10.23 -12.10 -1.96
CA PRO A 40 10.17 -13.03 -3.09
C PRO A 40 8.84 -12.98 -3.87
N THR A 41 7.82 -12.30 -3.33
CA THR A 41 6.49 -12.25 -3.96
C THR A 41 6.23 -11.02 -4.83
N SER A 42 7.16 -10.06 -4.93
CA SER A 42 6.96 -8.85 -5.74
C SER A 42 6.69 -9.16 -7.22
N HIS A 43 7.39 -10.14 -7.79
CA HIS A 43 7.13 -10.58 -9.16
C HIS A 43 5.73 -11.19 -9.30
N ALA A 44 5.29 -12.01 -8.34
CA ALA A 44 3.97 -12.62 -8.35
C ALA A 44 2.86 -11.56 -8.24
N ILE A 45 3.06 -10.52 -7.42
CA ILE A 45 2.14 -9.38 -7.31
C ILE A 45 1.98 -8.69 -8.66
N SER A 46 3.08 -8.22 -9.27
CA SER A 46 3.00 -7.49 -10.54
C SER A 46 2.54 -8.36 -11.72
N SER A 47 2.73 -9.68 -11.66
CA SER A 47 2.24 -10.61 -12.68
C SER A 47 0.71 -10.71 -12.74
N LEU A 48 0.01 -10.29 -11.68
CA LEU A 48 -1.46 -10.24 -11.67
C LEU A 48 -2.01 -9.10 -12.54
N SER A 49 -1.22 -8.05 -12.78
CA SER A 49 -1.61 -6.83 -13.50
C SER A 49 -2.96 -6.28 -13.02
N LEU A 50 -3.06 -6.00 -11.72
CA LEU A 50 -4.29 -5.50 -11.09
C LEU A 50 -4.47 -4.00 -11.34
N HIS A 51 -5.60 -3.44 -10.87
CA HIS A 51 -5.69 -2.00 -10.71
C HIS A 51 -4.51 -1.48 -9.84
N PRO A 52 -3.83 -0.38 -10.23
CA PRO A 52 -2.60 0.08 -9.55
C PRO A 52 -2.75 0.29 -8.05
N SER A 53 -3.90 0.76 -7.57
CA SER A 53 -4.17 0.92 -6.13
C SER A 53 -4.22 -0.43 -5.40
N LEU A 54 -4.81 -1.46 -6.01
CA LEU A 54 -4.87 -2.79 -5.42
C LEU A 54 -3.48 -3.46 -5.42
N GLU A 55 -2.71 -3.28 -6.50
CA GLU A 55 -1.32 -3.74 -6.58
C GLU A 55 -0.44 -3.06 -5.52
N ALA A 56 -0.58 -1.74 -5.34
CA ALA A 56 0.14 -0.99 -4.32
C ALA A 56 -0.17 -1.49 -2.90
N ALA A 57 -1.43 -1.80 -2.59
CA ALA A 57 -1.81 -2.37 -1.30
C ALA A 57 -1.16 -3.73 -1.03
N LEU A 58 -1.05 -4.60 -2.06
CA LEU A 58 -0.33 -5.86 -1.94
C LEU A 58 1.17 -5.65 -1.72
N HIS A 59 1.79 -4.69 -2.41
CA HIS A 59 3.20 -4.34 -2.18
C HIS A 59 3.43 -3.80 -0.76
N LEU A 60 2.51 -2.99 -0.21
CA LEU A 60 2.59 -2.57 1.19
C LEU A 60 2.56 -3.76 2.16
N LEU A 61 1.65 -4.72 1.97
CA LEU A 61 1.62 -5.95 2.79
C LEU A 61 2.84 -6.85 2.60
N ASN A 62 3.58 -6.66 1.51
CA ASN A 62 4.77 -7.42 1.16
C ASN A 62 6.06 -6.73 1.63
N ASP A 63 5.99 -5.61 2.36
CA ASP A 63 7.16 -4.77 2.71
C ASP A 63 7.91 -4.19 1.49
N ASP A 64 7.26 -4.13 0.32
CA ASP A 64 7.84 -3.60 -0.93
C ASP A 64 7.43 -2.12 -1.13
N LEU A 65 7.92 -1.26 -0.24
CA LEU A 65 7.64 0.17 -0.27
C LEU A 65 8.03 0.84 -1.60
N PRO A 66 9.16 0.51 -2.27
CA PRO A 66 9.52 1.12 -3.55
C PRO A 66 8.47 0.86 -4.65
N SER A 67 8.00 -0.38 -4.80
CA SER A 67 6.96 -0.72 -5.78
C SER A 67 5.63 -0.04 -5.45
N ALA A 68 5.24 -0.04 -4.17
CA ALA A 68 4.02 0.66 -3.73
C ALA A 68 4.10 2.16 -4.03
N HIS A 69 5.23 2.81 -3.71
CA HIS A 69 5.45 4.24 -3.92
C HIS A 69 5.40 4.56 -5.41
N PHE A 70 6.06 3.76 -6.26
CA PHE A 70 6.05 3.92 -7.71
C PHE A 70 4.64 3.96 -8.31
N LEU A 71 3.72 3.18 -7.76
CA LEU A 71 2.33 3.14 -8.19
C LEU A 71 1.54 4.35 -7.67
N VAL A 72 1.53 4.59 -6.35
CA VAL A 72 0.68 5.65 -5.75
C VAL A 72 1.10 7.06 -6.15
N ARG A 73 2.38 7.30 -6.46
CA ARG A 73 2.85 8.61 -6.97
C ARG A 73 2.25 8.98 -8.33
N LYS A 74 1.61 8.05 -9.05
CA LYS A 74 0.92 8.33 -10.32
C LYS A 74 -0.56 8.69 -10.10
N MET A 75 -1.04 8.62 -8.86
CA MET A 75 -2.45 8.76 -8.48
C MET A 75 -2.57 9.62 -7.21
N GLN A 76 -2.10 10.86 -7.30
CA GLN A 76 -1.89 11.77 -6.17
C GLN A 76 -2.99 12.82 -6.00
N ALA A 77 -4.10 12.71 -6.72
CA ALA A 77 -5.18 13.68 -6.68
C ALA A 77 -6.55 13.06 -6.88
N ALA A 78 -7.58 13.81 -6.49
CA ALA A 78 -8.97 13.47 -6.77
C ALA A 78 -9.16 13.12 -8.27
N PRO A 79 -9.96 12.09 -8.60
CA PRO A 79 -10.80 11.29 -7.71
C PRO A 79 -10.10 10.04 -7.11
N ARG A 80 -8.77 9.93 -7.16
CA ARG A 80 -8.00 8.73 -6.71
C ARG A 80 -7.77 8.71 -5.19
N TRP A 81 -8.84 8.85 -4.42
CA TRP A 81 -8.79 8.95 -2.97
C TRP A 81 -8.19 7.71 -2.30
N GLU A 82 -8.43 6.54 -2.87
CA GLU A 82 -7.87 5.27 -2.40
C GLU A 82 -6.35 5.21 -2.56
N ALA A 83 -5.82 5.73 -3.67
CA ALA A 83 -4.38 5.81 -3.89
C ALA A 83 -3.73 6.86 -3.00
N MET A 84 -4.38 8.01 -2.81
CA MET A 84 -3.93 9.03 -1.85
C MET A 84 -3.92 8.49 -0.41
N MET A 85 -4.91 7.68 -0.04
CA MET A 85 -4.94 7.01 1.27
C MET A 85 -3.79 6.01 1.41
N LEU A 86 -3.53 5.18 0.39
CA LEU A 86 -2.38 4.27 0.36
C LEU A 86 -1.05 5.03 0.43
N HIS A 87 -0.95 6.22 -0.16
CA HIS A 87 0.23 7.07 -0.07
C HIS A 87 0.48 7.56 1.37
N GLY A 88 -0.59 7.94 2.09
CA GLY A 88 -0.51 8.23 3.51
C GLY A 88 -0.05 7.03 4.34
N ILE A 89 -0.59 5.84 4.08
CA ILE A 89 -0.17 4.59 4.75
C ILE A 89 1.31 4.30 4.47
N LEU A 90 1.74 4.45 3.22
CA LEU A 90 3.12 4.24 2.80
C LEU A 90 4.09 5.13 3.58
N HIS A 91 3.83 6.43 3.61
CA HIS A 91 4.66 7.37 4.36
C HIS A 91 4.63 7.11 5.87
N ARG A 92 3.54 6.57 6.41
CA ARG A 92 3.51 6.15 7.82
C ARG A 92 4.51 5.03 8.08
N ILE A 93 4.58 4.05 7.18
CA ILE A 93 5.49 2.91 7.29
C ILE A 93 6.94 3.37 7.10
N GLU A 94 7.24 4.25 6.14
CA GLU A 94 8.56 4.92 6.02
C GLU A 94 8.88 5.80 7.26
N GLY A 95 7.81 6.19 7.96
CA GLY A 95 7.74 7.07 9.11
C GLY A 95 8.04 8.54 8.79
N ASP A 96 7.68 8.97 7.59
CA ASP A 96 7.37 10.35 7.27
C ASP A 96 5.95 10.69 7.76
N TYR A 97 5.88 10.95 9.06
CA TYR A 97 4.62 11.16 9.73
C TYR A 97 3.98 12.51 9.39
N GLU A 98 4.73 13.52 8.94
CA GLU A 98 4.12 14.80 8.55
C GLU A 98 3.39 14.66 7.21
N ASN A 99 4.01 14.01 6.22
CA ASN A 99 3.31 13.70 4.96
C ASN A 99 2.13 12.75 5.17
N THR A 100 2.27 11.75 6.05
CA THR A 100 1.13 10.91 6.45
C THR A 100 -0.06 11.75 6.90
N ARG A 101 0.17 12.74 7.77
CA ARG A 101 -0.88 13.62 8.30
C ARG A 101 -1.48 14.51 7.22
N ALA A 102 -0.69 15.00 6.27
CA ALA A 102 -1.18 15.78 5.15
C ALA A 102 -2.15 14.94 4.29
N TRP A 103 -1.72 13.76 3.85
CA TRP A 103 -2.56 12.85 3.07
C TRP A 103 -3.86 12.50 3.79
N TYR A 104 -3.81 12.21 5.09
CA TYR A 104 -5.01 11.85 5.85
C TYR A 104 -6.02 12.99 5.95
N ARG A 105 -5.56 14.24 6.02
CA ARG A 105 -6.46 15.41 5.97
C ARG A 105 -7.08 15.58 4.59
N ASP A 106 -6.30 15.34 3.53
CA ASP A 106 -6.78 15.48 2.15
C ASP A 106 -7.85 14.43 1.81
N VAL A 107 -7.76 13.22 2.37
CA VAL A 107 -8.71 12.14 2.10
C VAL A 107 -9.83 11.99 3.15
N GLN A 108 -9.85 12.81 4.20
CA GLN A 108 -10.72 12.57 5.38
C GLN A 108 -12.21 12.45 5.05
N ASP A 109 -12.67 13.15 4.00
CA ASP A 109 -14.06 13.17 3.56
C ASP A 109 -14.41 12.10 2.53
N SER A 110 -13.41 11.35 2.05
CA SER A 110 -13.60 10.26 1.09
C SER A 110 -14.32 9.07 1.73
N GLU A 111 -15.00 8.27 0.92
CA GLU A 111 -15.65 7.04 1.39
C GLU A 111 -14.62 6.07 1.98
N VAL A 112 -13.50 5.84 1.30
CA VAL A 112 -12.46 4.89 1.71
C VAL A 112 -11.86 5.25 3.08
N PHE A 113 -11.64 6.54 3.35
CA PHE A 113 -11.17 6.97 4.67
C PHE A 113 -12.21 6.76 5.76
N ARG A 114 -13.47 7.11 5.49
CA ARG A 114 -14.58 6.95 6.44
C ARG A 114 -14.87 5.48 6.75
N LEU A 115 -14.70 4.58 5.78
CA LEU A 115 -14.77 3.14 6.01
C LEU A 115 -13.64 2.68 6.95
N ALA A 116 -12.44 3.23 6.79
CA ALA A 116 -11.28 2.82 7.58
C ALA A 116 -11.22 3.45 8.97
N TRP A 117 -11.75 4.66 9.17
CA TRP A 117 -11.56 5.40 10.42
C TRP A 117 -12.85 5.88 11.07
N GLY A 118 -13.99 5.82 10.39
CA GLY A 118 -15.27 6.35 10.87
C GLY A 118 -15.58 7.73 10.32
N ARG A 119 -16.84 8.17 10.49
CA ARG A 119 -17.36 9.41 9.91
C ARG A 119 -17.18 10.65 10.79
N GLU A 120 -17.34 10.51 12.10
CA GLU A 120 -17.41 11.64 13.03
C GLU A 120 -16.05 12.00 13.61
N ASP A 121 -15.32 11.01 14.13
CA ASP A 121 -14.05 11.16 14.83
C ASP A 121 -12.87 10.50 14.07
N GLY A 122 -13.10 10.12 12.81
CA GLY A 122 -12.16 9.30 12.05
C GLY A 122 -10.78 9.94 11.88
N LEU A 123 -10.73 11.23 11.59
CA LEU A 123 -9.44 11.93 11.49
C LEU A 123 -8.70 11.92 12.83
N GLU A 124 -9.38 12.17 13.94
CA GLU A 124 -8.75 12.18 15.27
C GLU A 124 -8.17 10.80 15.61
N ARG A 125 -8.92 9.73 15.37
CA ARG A 125 -8.48 8.34 15.57
C ARG A 125 -7.27 7.99 14.70
N ALA A 126 -7.32 8.33 13.41
CA ALA A 126 -6.21 8.10 12.49
C ALA A 126 -4.94 8.86 12.94
N MET A 127 -5.09 10.12 13.37
CA MET A 127 -3.99 10.92 13.91
C MET A 127 -3.44 10.34 15.22
N GLY A 128 -4.31 9.80 16.08
CA GLY A 128 -3.95 9.06 17.29
C GLY A 128 -3.10 7.83 16.98
N PHE A 129 -3.50 7.04 15.99
CA PHE A 129 -2.74 5.90 15.51
C PHE A 129 -1.35 6.31 14.99
N VAL A 130 -1.26 7.34 14.14
CA VAL A 130 0.03 7.86 13.64
C VAL A 130 0.94 8.31 14.80
N ARG A 131 0.38 8.93 15.86
CA ARG A 131 1.15 9.29 17.06
C ARG A 131 1.72 8.06 17.76
N ARG A 132 0.91 7.01 17.97
CA ARG A 132 1.37 5.75 18.60
C ARG A 132 2.49 5.08 17.78
N VAL A 133 2.34 5.00 16.46
CA VAL A 133 3.39 4.46 15.57
C VAL A 133 4.69 5.29 15.67
N LYS A 134 4.59 6.62 15.72
CA LYS A 134 5.75 7.50 15.89
C LYS A 134 6.47 7.28 17.23
N VAL A 135 5.71 7.05 18.31
CA VAL A 135 6.25 6.72 19.63
C VAL A 135 6.98 5.37 19.59
N LEU A 136 6.33 4.32 19.06
CA LEU A 136 6.93 3.00 18.89
C LEU A 136 8.27 3.06 18.13
N ARG A 137 8.34 3.85 17.04
CA ARG A 137 9.59 4.01 16.27
C ARG A 137 10.72 4.60 17.11
N LYS A 138 10.42 5.53 18.03
CA LYS A 138 11.41 6.18 18.90
C LYS A 138 11.85 5.28 20.06
N GLU A 139 10.93 4.54 20.65
CA GLU A 139 11.10 3.86 21.94
C GLU A 139 11.53 2.38 21.83
N ARG A 140 12.13 1.99 20.70
CA ARG A 140 12.40 0.63 20.19
C ARG A 140 13.18 -0.38 21.09
N LYS A 141 13.12 -0.29 22.43
CA LYS A 141 14.05 -0.91 23.39
C LYS A 141 13.44 -1.73 24.54
N VAL A 142 12.14 -2.05 24.59
CA VAL A 142 11.59 -2.81 25.75
C VAL A 142 10.64 -3.94 25.32
N GLU A 143 10.60 -5.02 26.11
CA GLU A 143 9.68 -6.16 25.97
C GLU A 143 8.20 -5.72 25.94
N ASP A 144 7.83 -4.62 26.63
CA ASP A 144 6.52 -3.95 26.55
C ASP A 144 6.16 -3.48 25.13
N SER A 145 7.14 -3.24 24.28
CA SER A 145 6.91 -2.84 22.88
C SER A 145 6.33 -3.99 22.03
N LYS A 146 6.33 -5.25 22.48
CA LYS A 146 5.81 -6.38 21.69
C LYS A 146 4.28 -6.38 21.60
N GLN A 147 3.59 -6.14 22.71
CA GLN A 147 2.13 -6.08 22.72
C GLN A 147 1.63 -4.85 21.95
N GLU A 148 2.21 -3.68 22.22
CA GLU A 148 1.90 -2.44 21.48
C GLU A 148 2.20 -2.60 19.98
N LEU A 149 3.33 -3.21 19.61
CA LEU A 149 3.62 -3.50 18.20
C LEU A 149 2.53 -4.37 17.59
N LYS A 150 2.12 -5.45 18.26
CA LYS A 150 1.08 -6.34 17.75
C LYS A 150 -0.25 -5.60 17.53
N GLU A 151 -0.67 -4.77 18.48
CA GLU A 151 -1.89 -3.95 18.34
C GLU A 151 -1.80 -2.97 17.16
N LEU A 152 -0.65 -2.32 17.00
CA LEU A 152 -0.43 -1.42 15.88
C LEU A 152 -0.40 -2.16 14.54
N GLN A 153 0.10 -3.40 14.52
CA GLN A 153 0.07 -4.26 13.33
C GLN A 153 -1.36 -4.69 13.01
N ASP A 154 -2.16 -5.04 14.01
CA ASP A 154 -3.58 -5.40 13.82
C ASP A 154 -4.37 -4.18 13.30
N GLU A 155 -4.11 -2.97 13.82
CA GLU A 155 -4.76 -1.73 13.38
C GLU A 155 -4.31 -1.29 11.97
N SER A 156 -3.01 -1.40 11.66
CA SER A 156 -2.47 -1.19 10.30
C SER A 156 -3.08 -2.20 9.31
N GLY A 157 -3.18 -3.46 9.72
CA GLY A 157 -3.76 -4.55 8.92
C GLY A 157 -5.23 -4.32 8.61
N ARG A 158 -6.00 -3.91 9.61
CA ARG A 158 -7.41 -3.53 9.44
C ARG A 158 -7.56 -2.38 8.44
N GLU A 159 -6.75 -1.33 8.57
CA GLU A 159 -6.79 -0.19 7.65
C GLU A 159 -6.48 -0.59 6.21
N ILE A 160 -5.39 -1.32 5.96
CA ILE A 160 -5.02 -1.76 4.61
C ILE A 160 -6.10 -2.69 4.05
N ARG A 161 -6.67 -3.61 4.86
CA ARG A 161 -7.77 -4.49 4.42
C ARG A 161 -8.99 -3.72 3.97
N VAL A 162 -9.39 -2.66 4.69
CA VAL A 162 -10.52 -1.83 4.29
C VAL A 162 -10.25 -1.15 2.94
N VAL A 163 -9.04 -0.63 2.72
CA VAL A 163 -8.67 -0.04 1.43
C VAL A 163 -8.67 -1.08 0.31
N MET A 164 -8.18 -2.29 0.58
CA MET A 164 -8.23 -3.40 -0.37
C MET A 164 -9.66 -3.80 -0.71
N GLU A 165 -10.53 -3.99 0.29
CA GLU A 165 -11.94 -4.34 0.10
C GLU A 165 -12.69 -3.25 -0.70
N PHE A 166 -12.38 -1.98 -0.44
CA PHE A 166 -12.86 -0.87 -1.25
C PHE A 166 -12.39 -1.02 -2.71
N CYS A 167 -11.09 -1.22 -2.95
CA CYS A 167 -10.56 -1.40 -4.31
C CYS A 167 -11.13 -2.64 -5.02
N GLU A 168 -11.31 -3.75 -4.31
CA GLU A 168 -11.91 -4.99 -4.82
C GLU A 168 -13.36 -4.75 -5.27
N ARG A 169 -14.11 -3.96 -4.51
CA ARG A 169 -15.49 -3.59 -4.85
C ARG A 169 -15.55 -2.64 -6.04
N GLU A 170 -14.71 -1.61 -6.06
CA GLU A 170 -14.74 -0.56 -7.11
C GLU A 170 -14.14 -1.02 -8.44
N PHE A 171 -13.09 -1.84 -8.41
CA PHE A 171 -12.29 -2.16 -9.61
C PHE A 171 -12.27 -3.65 -9.94
N GLY A 172 -12.70 -4.51 -9.02
CA GLY A 172 -12.53 -5.95 -9.13
C GLY A 172 -11.09 -6.41 -8.95
N THR A 173 -10.87 -7.71 -9.20
CA THR A 173 -9.55 -8.37 -9.09
C THR A 173 -9.10 -8.95 -10.42
N GLY A 174 -9.73 -8.52 -11.52
CA GLY A 174 -9.42 -8.97 -12.86
C GLY A 174 -8.13 -8.33 -13.37
N LYS A 175 -7.54 -8.95 -14.40
CA LYS A 175 -6.37 -8.40 -15.09
C LYS A 175 -6.76 -7.10 -15.80
N VAL A 176 -6.00 -6.04 -15.56
CA VAL A 176 -6.08 -4.74 -16.23
C VAL A 176 -4.98 -4.67 -17.27
N VAL A 177 -5.35 -4.54 -18.54
CA VAL A 177 -4.41 -4.49 -19.67
C VAL A 177 -3.88 -3.07 -19.90
N ASP A 178 -4.72 -2.06 -19.65
CA ASP A 178 -4.36 -0.65 -19.72
C ASP A 178 -4.90 0.09 -18.49
N ALA A 179 -3.99 0.64 -17.69
CA ALA A 179 -4.30 1.45 -16.52
C ALA A 179 -3.89 2.92 -16.69
N SER A 180 -3.51 3.36 -17.90
CA SER A 180 -3.04 4.73 -18.17
C SER A 180 -4.08 5.79 -17.81
N GLY A 181 -5.36 5.51 -18.06
CA GLY A 181 -6.49 6.37 -17.67
C GLY A 181 -6.71 6.49 -16.16
N VAL A 182 -5.99 5.71 -15.35
CA VAL A 182 -6.04 5.79 -13.88
C VAL A 182 -5.13 6.91 -13.36
N TRP A 183 -4.13 7.32 -14.13
CA TRP A 183 -3.06 8.19 -13.64
C TRP A 183 -3.59 9.62 -13.52
N VAL A 184 -3.55 10.15 -12.30
CA VAL A 184 -4.02 11.50 -11.97
C VAL A 184 -3.02 12.11 -11.01
N GLN A 185 -2.37 13.20 -11.44
CA GLN A 185 -1.45 13.98 -10.61
C GLN A 185 -1.91 15.44 -10.59
N ASP A 186 -1.85 16.08 -9.43
CA ASP A 186 -2.07 17.52 -9.35
C ASP A 186 -0.90 18.30 -9.99
N GLU A 187 -1.13 19.57 -10.35
CA GLU A 187 -0.10 20.40 -10.99
C GLU A 187 1.13 20.62 -10.09
N LYS A 188 0.95 20.57 -8.76
CA LYS A 188 2.01 20.75 -7.76
C LYS A 188 2.99 19.56 -7.73
N SER A 189 2.51 18.35 -8.00
CA SER A 189 3.31 17.12 -7.99
C SER A 189 4.06 16.87 -9.30
N LYS A 190 3.61 17.46 -10.41
CA LYS A 190 4.26 17.31 -11.74
C LYS A 190 5.71 17.80 -11.77
N GLY A 191 6.07 18.77 -10.94
CA GLY A 191 7.42 19.37 -10.91
C GLY A 191 8.41 18.77 -9.90
N LYS A 192 7.95 17.97 -8.92
CA LYS A 192 8.80 17.45 -7.82
C LYS A 192 9.14 15.96 -7.95
N GLY A 193 8.52 15.25 -8.90
CA GLY A 193 8.72 13.81 -9.09
C GLY A 193 10.05 13.42 -9.74
N SER A 194 10.76 14.33 -10.40
CA SER A 194 11.99 13.98 -11.16
C SER A 194 13.22 13.73 -10.28
N ASP A 195 13.30 14.33 -9.09
CA ASP A 195 14.58 14.48 -8.41
C ASP A 195 14.91 13.37 -7.38
N MET A 196 14.01 12.41 -7.16
CA MET A 196 14.20 11.34 -6.18
C MET A 196 14.08 9.93 -6.78
N VAL A 197 14.86 9.63 -7.82
CA VAL A 197 15.24 8.25 -8.19
C VAL A 197 16.66 8.26 -8.77
N ILE A 198 17.69 8.17 -7.91
CA ILE A 198 18.98 7.62 -8.36
C ILE A 198 18.80 6.11 -8.35
N GLY A 199 18.63 5.52 -9.54
CA GLY A 199 18.58 4.06 -9.67
C GLY A 199 17.83 3.52 -10.88
N GLY A 200 18.25 3.91 -12.10
CA GLY A 200 18.05 3.12 -13.31
C GLY A 200 16.65 3.17 -13.93
N GLU A 201 16.54 3.89 -15.05
CA GLU A 201 15.37 3.90 -15.92
C GLU A 201 15.19 2.54 -16.63
N GLY A 202 14.44 1.65 -16.00
CA GLY A 202 13.85 0.48 -16.64
C GLY A 202 12.40 0.75 -17.00
N TRP A 203 12.17 1.52 -18.06
CA TRP A 203 10.81 1.73 -18.58
C TRP A 203 10.20 0.38 -18.98
N ARG A 204 9.15 -0.08 -18.28
CA ARG A 204 8.18 -0.98 -18.91
C ARG A 204 7.33 -0.11 -19.83
N GLN A 205 7.49 -0.32 -21.14
CA GLN A 205 6.53 0.17 -22.11
C GLN A 205 5.28 -0.71 -22.00
N PHE A 206 4.13 -0.07 -21.85
CA PHE A 206 2.80 -0.69 -21.93
C PHE A 206 2.42 -0.85 -23.40
#